data_AF-A0A7W1NKQ7-F1
#
_entry.id   AF-A0A7W1NKQ7-F1
#
_cell.length_a   1.000
_cell.length_b   1.000
_cell.length_c   1.000
_cell.angle_alpha   90.00
_cell.angle_beta   90.00
_cell.angle_gamma   90.00
#
_symmetry.space_group_name_H-M   'P 1'
#
loop_
_entity.id
_entity.type
_entity.pdbx_description
1 polymer ?
#
loop_
_entity_poly.entity_id
_entity_poly.type
_entity_poly.pdbx_seq_one_letter_code
_entity_poly.pdbx_strand_id
1 'polypeptide(L)'
;MSENSEHIWLMSEKLPTTLAEYGQDLTLQAYNDLLHPLERDDAYELRVLQILGWKQKYSAILMEHDNGLEPNVIQGIAIRIAKENADNFTNVQIVALQVENLLTSTQVRADFNKIVEEILANSRPIILYIKDIHRMITYPDKDLFDHDFRVSLRQKHVQFICSTTAEIYRNAIEVDSALNRSLKSVPLKRYAKR
;
A
#
# COMPACT_ATOMS: atom_id res chain seq x y z
N MET A 1 -20.73 -4.62 24.72
CA MET A 1 -19.93 -5.86 24.61
C MET A 1 -20.27 -6.53 23.28
N SER A 2 -19.63 -6.15 22.16
CA SER A 2 -19.77 -6.89 20.88
C SER A 2 -18.82 -6.44 19.74
N GLU A 3 -17.78 -5.61 19.97
CA GLU A 3 -16.90 -5.16 18.87
C GLU A 3 -15.73 -6.12 18.57
N ASN A 4 -15.34 -7.00 19.49
CA ASN A 4 -14.16 -7.86 19.31
C ASN A 4 -14.37 -9.08 18.39
N SER A 5 -15.57 -9.33 17.87
CA SER A 5 -15.86 -10.55 17.10
C SER A 5 -15.55 -10.42 15.60
N GLU A 6 -15.62 -9.22 15.02
CA GLU A 6 -15.44 -9.01 13.58
C GLU A 6 -13.97 -9.13 13.12
N HIS A 7 -13.02 -9.01 14.05
CA HIS A 7 -11.58 -8.98 13.76
C HIS A 7 -10.78 -10.17 14.32
N ILE A 8 -11.45 -11.19 14.88
CA ILE A 8 -10.81 -12.42 15.40
C ILE A 8 -9.87 -13.05 14.36
N TRP A 9 -10.21 -12.90 13.08
CA TRP A 9 -9.44 -13.42 11.99
C TRP A 9 -8.02 -12.83 11.87
N LEU A 10 -7.83 -11.56 12.21
CA LEU A 10 -6.50 -10.90 12.18
C LEU A 10 -5.52 -11.58 13.15
N MET A 11 -6.02 -12.17 14.23
CA MET A 11 -5.21 -12.88 15.21
C MET A 11 -4.95 -14.34 14.82
N SER A 12 -5.82 -14.94 13.99
CA SER A 12 -5.72 -16.34 13.59
C SER A 12 -4.96 -16.57 12.29
N GLU A 13 -4.97 -15.60 11.38
CA GLU A 13 -4.45 -15.74 10.03
C GLU A 13 -3.13 -14.98 9.91
N LYS A 14 -2.04 -15.73 9.73
CA LYS A 14 -0.71 -15.15 9.54
C LYS A 14 -0.53 -14.72 8.09
N LEU A 15 0.31 -13.71 7.88
CA LEU A 15 0.77 -13.39 6.54
C LEU A 15 1.41 -14.63 5.86
N PRO A 16 1.23 -14.78 4.54
CA PRO A 16 1.96 -15.78 3.76
C PRO A 16 3.47 -15.70 3.98
N THR A 17 4.17 -16.81 3.81
CA THR A 17 5.56 -16.97 4.28
C THR A 17 6.52 -15.90 3.76
N THR A 18 6.52 -15.62 2.46
CA THR A 18 7.44 -14.64 1.89
C THR A 18 6.94 -13.20 2.14
N LEU A 19 5.63 -12.96 2.09
CA LEU A 19 5.09 -11.67 2.52
C LEU A 19 5.37 -11.36 3.99
N ALA A 20 5.42 -12.35 4.88
CA ALA A 20 5.78 -12.16 6.29
C ALA A 20 7.25 -11.82 6.50
N GLU A 21 8.14 -12.27 5.59
CA GLU A 21 9.57 -12.00 5.63
C GLU A 21 9.89 -10.55 5.25
N TYR A 22 9.19 -10.03 4.23
CA TYR A 22 9.43 -8.69 3.70
C TYR A 22 8.37 -7.65 4.11
N GLY A 23 7.31 -8.07 4.79
CA GLY A 23 6.13 -7.25 5.05
C GLY A 23 5.86 -7.00 6.53
N GLN A 24 5.18 -5.90 6.82
CA GLN A 24 4.63 -5.60 8.14
C GLN A 24 3.12 -5.40 8.02
N ASP A 25 2.33 -6.21 8.74
CA ASP A 25 0.87 -6.08 8.75
C ASP A 25 0.47 -4.83 9.55
N LEU A 26 0.12 -3.77 8.83
CA LEU A 26 -0.32 -2.52 9.43
C LEU A 26 -1.73 -2.63 9.99
N THR A 27 -2.59 -3.45 9.40
CA THR A 27 -3.94 -3.69 9.91
C THR A 27 -3.89 -4.40 11.26
N LEU A 28 -3.01 -5.40 11.42
CA LEU A 28 -2.77 -6.06 12.69
C LEU A 28 -2.15 -5.12 13.73
N GLN A 29 -1.17 -4.29 13.32
CA GLN A 29 -0.61 -3.26 14.21
C GLN A 29 -1.69 -2.27 14.67
N ALA A 30 -2.56 -1.83 13.76
CA ALA A 30 -3.66 -0.93 14.07
C ALA A 30 -4.66 -1.57 15.04
N TYR A 31 -5.02 -2.84 14.81
CA TYR A 31 -5.89 -3.61 15.69
C TYR A 31 -5.32 -3.69 17.11
N ASN A 32 -4.00 -3.89 17.24
CA ASN A 32 -3.28 -3.96 18.51
C ASN A 32 -2.91 -2.58 19.13
N ASP A 33 -3.43 -1.47 18.60
CA ASP A 33 -3.14 -0.10 19.08
C ASP A 33 -1.65 0.30 18.99
N LEU A 34 -0.90 -0.30 18.07
CA LEU A 34 0.53 -0.03 17.88
C LEU A 34 0.80 1.14 16.92
N LEU A 35 -0.22 1.62 16.21
CA LEU A 35 -0.11 2.75 15.29
C LEU A 35 -0.57 4.05 15.96
N HIS A 36 0.26 5.08 15.85
CA HIS A 36 0.03 6.40 16.45
C HIS A 36 0.35 7.50 15.43
N PRO A 37 -0.55 7.75 14.46
CA PRO A 37 -0.37 8.85 13.51
C PRO A 37 -0.35 10.21 14.25
N LEU A 38 0.60 11.08 13.89
CA LEU A 38 0.79 12.39 14.52
C LEU A 38 -0.34 13.38 14.17
N GLU A 39 -0.67 13.49 12.88
CA GLU A 39 -1.71 14.36 12.35
C GLU A 39 -2.53 13.54 11.33
N ARG A 40 -3.71 13.05 11.71
CA ARG A 40 -4.65 12.37 10.78
C ARG A 40 -5.38 13.39 9.91
N ASP A 41 -5.67 12.99 8.68
CA ASP A 41 -6.51 13.74 7.74
C ASP A 41 -7.44 12.78 7.02
N ASP A 42 -8.68 12.71 7.52
CA ASP A 42 -9.73 11.85 7.01
C ASP A 42 -10.00 12.07 5.52
N ALA A 43 -9.79 13.29 4.99
CA ALA A 43 -10.02 13.55 3.58
C ALA A 43 -9.03 12.78 2.69
N TYR A 44 -7.76 12.67 3.11
CA TYR A 44 -6.77 11.87 2.39
C TYR A 44 -7.04 10.38 2.53
N GLU A 45 -7.34 9.90 3.74
CA GLU A 45 -7.66 8.50 4.00
C GLU A 45 -8.85 8.03 3.16
N LEU A 46 -9.96 8.78 3.21
CA LEU A 46 -11.18 8.48 2.46
C LEU A 46 -10.96 8.59 0.95
N ARG A 47 -10.14 9.54 0.49
CA ARG A 47 -9.82 9.67 -0.94
C ARG A 47 -9.07 8.45 -1.46
N VAL A 48 -8.11 7.91 -0.69
CA VAL A 48 -7.38 6.70 -1.06
C VAL A 48 -8.32 5.50 -1.07
N LEU A 49 -9.12 5.29 -0.01
CA LEU A 49 -10.10 4.20 0.05
C LEU A 49 -11.13 4.29 -1.09
N GLN A 50 -11.57 5.49 -1.45
CA GLN A 50 -12.46 5.71 -2.59
C GLN A 50 -11.83 5.25 -3.91
N ILE A 51 -10.57 5.61 -4.17
CA ILE A 51 -9.82 5.18 -5.36
C ILE A 51 -9.74 3.65 -5.42
N LEU A 52 -9.39 3.02 -4.30
CA LEU A 52 -9.29 1.56 -4.19
C LEU A 52 -10.66 0.88 -4.35
N GLY A 53 -11.74 1.56 -3.95
CA GLY A 53 -13.12 1.08 -4.00
C GLY A 53 -13.79 1.21 -5.38
N TRP A 54 -13.14 1.83 -6.37
CA TRP A 54 -13.71 1.95 -7.71
C TRP A 54 -13.96 0.57 -8.34
N LYS A 55 -15.02 0.47 -9.17
CA LYS A 55 -15.37 -0.76 -9.91
C LYS A 55 -14.19 -1.28 -10.73
N GLN A 56 -13.42 -0.37 -11.30
CA GLN A 56 -12.11 -0.66 -11.84
C GLN A 56 -11.10 -0.59 -10.69
N LYS A 57 -10.49 -1.73 -10.37
CA LYS A 57 -9.57 -1.94 -9.24
C LYS A 57 -8.24 -1.24 -9.48
N TYR A 58 -8.23 0.08 -9.32
CA TYR A 58 -7.02 0.88 -9.42
C TYR A 58 -6.16 0.76 -8.16
N SER A 59 -4.91 1.14 -8.31
CA SER A 59 -3.99 1.38 -7.20
C SER A 59 -3.86 2.88 -6.96
N ALA A 60 -3.50 3.28 -5.74
CA ALA A 60 -3.30 4.68 -5.38
C ALA A 60 -1.81 5.01 -5.33
N ILE A 61 -1.47 6.27 -5.62
CA ILE A 61 -0.12 6.79 -5.37
C ILE A 61 -0.17 8.12 -4.64
N LEU A 62 0.43 8.16 -3.46
CA LEU A 62 0.58 9.35 -2.63
C LEU A 62 1.75 10.17 -3.20
N MET A 63 1.48 11.42 -3.54
CA MET A 63 2.51 12.35 -4.00
C MET A 63 2.79 13.35 -2.88
N GLU A 64 4.00 13.32 -2.34
CA GLU A 64 4.41 14.17 -1.24
C GLU A 64 5.59 15.08 -1.62
N HIS A 65 5.78 16.16 -0.86
CA HIS A 65 6.96 17.02 -0.90
C HIS A 65 7.78 16.88 0.40
N ASP A 66 7.93 15.66 0.92
CA ASP A 66 8.69 15.36 2.15
C ASP A 66 8.20 16.16 3.38
N ASN A 67 6.89 16.17 3.59
CA ASN A 67 6.22 16.88 4.68
C ASN A 67 5.83 15.97 5.87
N GLY A 68 6.14 14.67 5.77
CA GLY A 68 5.89 13.64 6.78
C GLY A 68 4.44 13.21 6.90
N LEU A 69 3.59 13.51 5.90
CA LEU A 69 2.16 13.20 5.97
C LEU A 69 1.82 11.74 5.58
N GLU A 70 2.54 11.16 4.62
CA GLU A 70 2.33 9.80 4.11
C GLU A 70 2.21 8.76 5.23
N PRO A 71 3.14 8.68 6.21
CA PRO A 71 3.01 7.72 7.30
C PRO A 71 1.71 7.89 8.10
N ASN A 72 1.22 9.12 8.27
CA ASN A 72 -0.02 9.38 9.01
C ASN A 72 -1.24 8.91 8.22
N VAL A 73 -1.27 9.17 6.92
CA VAL A 73 -2.37 8.74 6.03
C VAL A 73 -2.42 7.21 5.98
N ILE A 74 -1.29 6.54 5.78
CA ILE A 74 -1.24 5.07 5.70
C ILE A 74 -1.67 4.42 7.02
N GLN A 75 -1.17 4.92 8.16
CA GLN A 75 -1.59 4.43 9.48
C GLN A 75 -3.07 4.70 9.74
N GLY A 76 -3.57 5.87 9.35
CA GLY A 76 -4.98 6.23 9.47
C GLY A 76 -5.89 5.30 8.67
N ILE A 77 -5.51 4.95 7.43
CA ILE A 77 -6.24 3.96 6.64
C ILE A 77 -6.21 2.58 7.33
N ALA A 78 -5.07 2.14 7.85
CA ALA A 78 -4.96 0.87 8.56
C ALA A 78 -5.87 0.82 9.81
N ILE A 79 -5.92 1.90 10.60
CA ILE A 79 -6.85 2.05 11.73
C ILE A 79 -8.30 2.00 11.25
N ARG A 80 -8.61 2.71 10.16
CA ARG A 80 -9.96 2.75 9.61
C ARG A 80 -10.44 1.38 9.14
N ILE A 81 -9.56 0.57 8.55
CA ILE A 81 -9.84 -0.81 8.15
C ILE A 81 -9.96 -1.75 9.35
N ALA A 82 -9.13 -1.57 10.38
CA ALA A 82 -9.04 -2.50 11.50
C ALA A 82 -10.09 -2.26 12.62
N LYS A 83 -10.61 -1.04 12.74
CA LYS A 83 -11.38 -0.61 13.93
C LYS A 83 -12.58 0.27 13.61
N GLU A 84 -12.55 0.98 12.50
CA GLU A 84 -13.63 1.87 12.11
C GLU A 84 -14.43 1.22 10.98
N ASN A 85 -15.51 1.88 10.54
CA ASN A 85 -16.20 1.43 9.36
C ASN A 85 -15.47 1.91 8.10
N ALA A 86 -14.71 1.02 7.46
CA ALA A 86 -14.21 1.22 6.11
C ALA A 86 -15.16 0.50 5.13
N ASP A 87 -16.19 1.21 4.64
CA ASP A 87 -17.17 0.66 3.70
C ASP A 87 -16.48 -0.05 2.52
N ASN A 88 -16.81 -1.34 2.31
CA ASN A 88 -16.20 -2.26 1.33
C ASN A 88 -14.77 -2.77 1.62
N PHE A 89 -14.20 -2.45 2.80
CA PHE A 89 -12.87 -2.87 3.23
C PHE A 89 -12.85 -3.60 4.59
N THR A 90 -14.01 -4.00 5.13
CA THR A 90 -14.16 -4.66 6.45
C THR A 90 -13.48 -6.05 6.58
N ASN A 91 -12.84 -6.55 5.53
CA ASN A 91 -12.07 -7.80 5.56
C ASN A 91 -10.79 -7.74 4.71
N VAL A 92 -10.17 -6.57 4.68
CA VAL A 92 -8.98 -6.29 3.88
C VAL A 92 -7.79 -6.07 4.82
N GLN A 93 -6.60 -6.50 4.43
CA GLN A 93 -5.36 -6.18 5.15
C GLN A 93 -4.55 -5.15 4.37
N ILE A 94 -3.85 -4.26 5.08
CA ILE A 94 -2.78 -3.44 4.52
C ILE A 94 -1.46 -3.95 5.07
N VAL A 95 -0.56 -4.30 4.16
CA VAL A 95 0.79 -4.78 4.50
C VAL A 95 1.81 -3.82 3.92
N ALA A 96 2.71 -3.30 4.75
CA ALA A 96 3.82 -2.46 4.31
C ALA A 96 5.00 -3.32 3.86
N LEU A 97 5.38 -3.22 2.59
CA LEU A 97 6.57 -3.86 2.05
C LEU A 97 7.83 -3.10 2.47
N GLN A 98 8.77 -3.79 3.11
CA GLN A 98 10.10 -3.30 3.44
C GLN A 98 10.99 -3.44 2.22
N VAL A 99 10.94 -2.43 1.35
CA VAL A 99 11.64 -2.41 0.06
C VAL A 99 13.15 -2.56 0.24
N GLU A 100 13.72 -1.98 1.29
CA GLU A 100 15.13 -2.09 1.65
C GLU A 100 15.57 -3.55 1.76
N ASN A 101 14.81 -4.35 2.52
CA ASN A 101 15.11 -5.75 2.75
C ASN A 101 15.00 -6.54 1.43
N LEU A 102 13.94 -6.25 0.67
CA LEU A 102 13.71 -6.89 -0.63
C LEU A 102 14.85 -6.59 -1.62
N LEU A 103 15.28 -5.33 -1.73
CA LEU A 103 16.35 -4.91 -2.65
C LEU A 103 17.74 -5.45 -2.25
N THR A 104 17.95 -5.80 -0.98
CA THR A 104 19.20 -6.44 -0.54
C THR A 104 19.23 -7.94 -0.79
N SER A 105 18.09 -8.56 -1.14
CA SER A 105 18.04 -9.98 -1.44
C SER A 105 18.76 -10.28 -2.77
N THR A 106 19.38 -11.46 -2.88
CA THR A 106 20.00 -11.89 -4.14
C THR A 106 18.96 -12.29 -5.20
N GLN A 107 17.68 -12.35 -4.82
CA GLN A 107 16.58 -12.83 -5.65
C GLN A 107 15.39 -11.86 -5.68
N VAL A 108 15.66 -10.54 -5.60
CA VAL A 108 14.66 -9.45 -5.51
C VAL A 108 13.41 -9.68 -6.37
N ARG A 109 13.62 -10.02 -7.65
CA ARG A 109 12.55 -10.28 -8.62
C ARG A 109 11.69 -11.49 -8.24
N ALA A 110 12.34 -12.61 -7.93
CA ALA A 110 11.65 -13.85 -7.59
C ALA A 110 10.86 -13.69 -6.29
N ASP A 111 11.46 -13.02 -5.30
CA ASP A 111 10.81 -12.71 -4.03
C ASP A 111 9.58 -11.84 -4.23
N PHE A 112 9.68 -10.79 -5.07
CA PHE A 112 8.53 -9.93 -5.38
C PHE A 112 7.40 -10.66 -6.10
N ASN A 113 7.72 -11.45 -7.12
CA ASN A 113 6.71 -12.24 -7.83
C ASN A 113 6.01 -13.22 -6.88
N LYS A 114 6.78 -13.87 -6.01
CA LYS A 114 6.24 -14.78 -5.00
C LYS A 114 5.33 -14.04 -4.00
N ILE A 115 5.68 -12.82 -3.60
CA ILE A 115 4.80 -11.97 -2.77
C ILE A 115 3.48 -11.70 -3.49
N VAL A 116 3.52 -11.31 -4.77
CA VAL A 116 2.31 -11.05 -5.56
C VAL A 116 1.47 -12.33 -5.71
N GLU A 117 2.08 -13.47 -5.98
CA GLU A 117 1.41 -14.77 -6.05
C GLU A 117 0.76 -15.17 -4.72
N GLU A 118 1.48 -14.97 -3.60
CA GLU A 118 0.96 -15.21 -2.26
C GLU A 118 -0.24 -14.30 -1.93
N ILE A 119 -0.21 -13.03 -2.34
CA ILE A 119 -1.34 -12.11 -2.19
C ILE A 119 -2.54 -12.58 -3.03
N LEU A 120 -2.31 -12.98 -4.28
CA LEU A 120 -3.37 -13.46 -5.18
C LEU A 120 -4.01 -14.76 -4.69
N ALA A 121 -3.22 -15.64 -4.07
CA ALA A 121 -3.70 -16.89 -3.50
C ALA A 121 -4.34 -16.72 -2.13
N ASN A 122 -4.16 -15.57 -1.49
CA ASN A 122 -4.68 -15.33 -0.15
C ASN A 122 -6.22 -15.30 -0.14
N SER A 123 -6.82 -15.89 0.88
CA SER A 123 -8.27 -15.97 1.02
C SER A 123 -8.91 -14.58 1.19
N ARG A 124 -8.14 -13.65 1.76
CA ARG A 124 -8.54 -12.26 2.00
C ARG A 124 -7.77 -11.31 1.11
N PRO A 125 -8.42 -10.23 0.61
CA PRO A 125 -7.70 -9.21 -0.14
C PRO A 125 -6.62 -8.56 0.72
N ILE A 126 -5.42 -8.44 0.15
CA ILE A 126 -4.32 -7.68 0.73
C ILE A 126 -4.04 -6.47 -0.17
N ILE A 127 -3.98 -5.29 0.43
CA ILE A 127 -3.43 -4.09 -0.17
C ILE A 127 -1.95 -4.02 0.21
N LEU A 128 -1.07 -3.97 -0.78
CA LEU A 128 0.36 -3.83 -0.54
C LEU A 128 0.73 -2.34 -0.53
N TYR A 129 1.23 -1.86 0.60
CA TYR A 129 1.79 -0.54 0.73
C TYR A 129 3.29 -0.57 0.38
N ILE A 130 3.69 0.29 -0.57
CA ILE A 130 5.09 0.42 -1.01
C ILE A 130 5.52 1.86 -0.89
N LYS A 131 6.43 2.13 0.05
CA LYS A 131 7.06 3.44 0.20
C LYS A 131 8.13 3.65 -0.87
N ASP A 132 8.23 4.87 -1.37
CA ASP A 132 9.30 5.29 -2.30
C ASP A 132 9.42 4.35 -3.51
N ILE A 133 8.30 4.11 -4.20
CA ILE A 133 8.20 3.14 -5.31
C ILE A 133 9.25 3.37 -6.40
N HIS A 134 9.75 4.60 -6.53
CA HIS A 134 10.82 4.93 -7.46
C HIS A 134 12.12 4.17 -7.20
N ARG A 135 12.38 3.73 -5.97
CA ARG A 135 13.55 2.90 -5.65
C ARG A 135 13.47 1.53 -6.30
N MET A 136 12.25 1.01 -6.46
CA MET A 136 11.97 -0.24 -7.16
C MET A 136 11.99 -0.04 -8.68
N ILE A 137 11.44 1.07 -9.17
CA ILE A 137 11.42 1.41 -10.61
C ILE A 137 12.84 1.73 -11.14
N THR A 138 13.67 2.39 -10.32
CA THR A 138 15.00 2.89 -10.74
C THR A 138 16.13 1.94 -10.37
N TYR A 139 15.84 0.79 -9.76
CA TYR A 139 16.83 -0.20 -9.34
C TYR A 139 17.72 -0.65 -10.51
N PRO A 140 19.04 -0.87 -10.34
CA PRO A 140 19.99 -1.07 -11.45
C PRO A 140 19.60 -2.15 -12.47
N ASP A 141 18.89 -3.20 -12.06
CA ASP A 141 18.29 -4.22 -12.94
C ASP A 141 16.87 -3.85 -13.41
N LYS A 142 16.71 -2.61 -13.85
CA LYS A 142 15.43 -1.89 -14.11
C LYS A 142 14.38 -2.72 -14.84
N ASP A 143 14.78 -3.47 -15.87
CA ASP A 143 13.85 -4.08 -16.82
C ASP A 143 13.04 -5.25 -16.23
N LEU A 144 13.60 -5.95 -15.25
CA LEU A 144 13.01 -7.19 -14.75
C LEU A 144 11.98 -6.93 -13.64
N PHE A 145 12.26 -6.00 -12.74
CA PHE A 145 11.36 -5.64 -11.65
C PHE A 145 10.20 -4.74 -12.12
N ASP A 146 10.50 -3.74 -12.96
CA ASP A 146 9.50 -2.81 -13.49
C ASP A 146 8.44 -3.53 -14.32
N HIS A 147 8.83 -4.53 -15.11
CA HIS A 147 7.89 -5.34 -15.88
C HIS A 147 6.88 -6.07 -14.98
N ASP A 148 7.38 -6.83 -14.00
CA ASP A 148 6.55 -7.64 -13.12
C ASP A 148 5.61 -6.76 -12.27
N PHE A 149 6.10 -5.62 -11.78
CA PHE A 149 5.25 -4.64 -11.09
C PHE A 149 4.12 -4.11 -11.99
N ARG A 150 4.42 -3.72 -13.23
CA ARG A 150 3.40 -3.26 -14.19
C ARG A 150 2.38 -4.33 -14.54
N VAL A 151 2.78 -5.59 -14.55
CA VAL A 151 1.87 -6.73 -14.75
C VAL A 151 0.96 -6.86 -13.53
N SER A 152 1.52 -6.82 -12.32
CA SER A 152 0.76 -6.92 -11.06
C SER A 152 -0.26 -5.79 -10.91
N LEU A 153 0.06 -4.56 -11.30
CA LEU A 153 -0.86 -3.41 -11.29
C LEU A 153 -2.13 -3.61 -12.14
N ARG A 154 -2.10 -4.51 -13.13
CA ARG A 154 -3.24 -4.81 -14.00
C ARG A 154 -4.10 -5.95 -13.45
N GLN A 155 -3.60 -6.70 -12.47
CA GLN A 155 -4.33 -7.78 -11.84
C GLN A 155 -5.37 -7.20 -10.89
N LYS A 156 -6.65 -7.42 -11.17
CA LYS A 156 -7.76 -6.80 -10.42
C LYS A 156 -7.87 -7.24 -8.95
N HIS A 157 -7.12 -8.26 -8.54
CA HIS A 157 -7.17 -8.85 -7.20
C HIS A 157 -5.99 -8.43 -6.31
N VAL A 158 -5.01 -7.70 -6.85
CA VAL A 158 -3.93 -7.08 -6.06
C VAL A 158 -4.07 -5.57 -6.21
N GLN A 159 -4.08 -4.86 -5.08
CA GLN A 159 -4.11 -3.40 -5.08
C GLN A 159 -2.91 -2.87 -4.32
N PHE A 160 -2.37 -1.76 -4.80
CA PHE A 160 -1.23 -1.11 -4.20
C PHE A 160 -1.61 0.28 -3.69
N ILE A 161 -1.00 0.66 -2.57
CA ILE A 161 -0.81 2.06 -2.24
C ILE A 161 0.68 2.32 -2.36
N CYS A 162 1.07 3.19 -3.28
CA CYS A 162 2.47 3.59 -3.44
C CYS A 162 2.69 4.99 -2.88
N SER A 163 3.92 5.33 -2.53
CA SER A 163 4.30 6.72 -2.30
C SER A 163 5.53 7.10 -3.11
N THR A 164 5.64 8.38 -3.43
CA THR A 164 6.83 8.97 -4.03
C THR A 164 6.81 10.49 -3.87
N THR A 165 7.94 11.14 -4.17
CA THR A 165 7.99 12.60 -4.21
C THR A 165 7.29 13.13 -5.46
N ALA A 166 6.69 14.32 -5.37
CA ALA A 166 6.02 14.96 -6.51
C ALA A 166 6.95 15.25 -7.69
N GLU A 167 8.25 15.43 -7.45
CA GLU A 167 9.25 15.54 -8.52
C GLU A 167 9.41 14.22 -9.28
N ILE A 168 9.64 13.13 -8.54
CA ILE A 168 9.85 11.82 -9.16
C ILE A 168 8.57 11.33 -9.84
N TYR A 169 7.39 11.59 -9.25
CA TYR A 169 6.12 11.29 -9.90
C TYR A 169 6.03 11.91 -11.30
N ARG A 170 6.29 13.22 -11.42
CA ARG A 170 6.20 13.94 -12.71
C ARG A 170 7.20 13.41 -13.72
N ASN A 171 8.42 13.11 -13.29
CA ASN A 171 9.52 12.75 -14.20
C ASN A 171 9.50 11.27 -14.63
N ALA A 172 8.93 10.36 -13.82
CA ALA A 172 9.01 8.92 -14.07
C ALA A 172 7.66 8.21 -14.15
N ILE A 173 6.63 8.68 -13.45
CA ILE A 173 5.34 7.97 -13.33
C ILE A 173 4.28 8.60 -14.23
N GLU A 174 4.17 9.93 -14.23
CA GLU A 174 3.15 10.66 -15.00
C GLU A 174 3.35 10.53 -16.51
N VAL A 175 4.60 10.62 -16.95
CA VAL A 175 5.00 10.46 -18.36
C VAL A 175 4.84 9.02 -18.86
N ASP A 176 4.74 8.06 -17.95
CA ASP A 176 4.54 6.65 -18.29
C ASP A 176 3.06 6.30 -18.40
N SER A 177 2.61 6.04 -19.63
CA SER A 177 1.20 5.75 -19.92
C SER A 177 0.63 4.52 -19.18
N ALA A 178 1.43 3.50 -18.90
CA ALA A 178 0.97 2.29 -18.24
C ALA A 178 0.82 2.47 -16.73
N LEU A 179 1.79 3.15 -16.11
CA LEU A 179 1.74 3.49 -14.69
C LEU A 179 0.62 4.49 -14.41
N ASN A 180 0.53 5.58 -15.18
CA ASN A 180 -0.49 6.63 -15.00
C ASN A 180 -1.93 6.10 -15.22
N ARG A 181 -2.10 5.09 -16.08
CA ARG A 181 -3.40 4.43 -16.24
C ARG A 181 -3.81 3.66 -14.98
N SER A 182 -2.86 3.04 -14.29
CA SER A 182 -3.10 2.07 -13.21
C SER A 182 -3.04 2.70 -11.81
N LEU A 183 -2.19 3.72 -11.63
CA LEU A 183 -1.99 4.46 -10.40
C LEU A 183 -2.76 5.78 -10.45
N LYS A 184 -3.67 5.99 -9.48
CA LYS A 184 -4.38 7.25 -9.32
C LYS A 184 -3.73 8.07 -8.23
N SER A 185 -3.32 9.28 -8.60
CA SER A 185 -2.54 10.12 -7.71
C SER A 185 -3.40 10.83 -6.67
N VAL A 186 -2.84 10.96 -5.48
CA VAL A 186 -3.38 11.71 -4.35
C VAL A 186 -2.30 12.71 -3.90
N PRO A 187 -2.41 14.00 -4.29
CA PRO A 187 -1.46 15.01 -3.87
C PRO A 187 -1.63 15.35 -2.39
N LEU A 188 -0.62 15.03 -1.57
CA LEU A 188 -0.59 15.37 -0.16
C LEU A 188 -0.03 16.78 0.01
N LYS A 189 -0.81 17.66 0.62
CA LYS A 189 -0.45 19.06 0.85
C LYS A 189 -0.69 19.40 2.31
N ARG A 190 0.32 19.96 2.96
CA ARG A 190 0.08 20.67 4.23
C ARG A 190 -0.66 21.95 3.90
N TYR A 191 -1.87 22.09 4.41
CA TYR A 191 -2.48 23.41 4.53
C TYR A 191 -1.61 24.22 5.49
N ALA A 192 -1.20 25.42 5.09
CA ALA A 192 -0.56 26.33 6.02
C ALA A 192 -1.48 26.50 7.23
N LYS A 193 -0.98 26.20 8.45
CA LYS A 193 -1.69 26.53 9.68
C LYS A 193 -1.97 28.03 9.62
N ARG A 194 -3.26 28.38 9.51
CA ARG A 194 -3.73 29.76 9.65
C ARG A 194 -3.60 30.20 11.09
#